data_AF-A0A2G2XQ82-F1
#
_entry.id   AF-A0A2G2XQ82-F1
#
_cell.length_a   1.000
_cell.length_b   1.000
_cell.length_c   1.000
_cell.angle_alpha   90.00
_cell.angle_beta   90.00
_cell.angle_gamma   90.00
#
_symmetry.space_group_name_H-M   'P 1'
#
loop_
_entity.id
_entity.type
_entity.pdbx_description
1 polymer ?
#
loop_
_entity_poly.entity_id
_entity_poly.type
_entity_poly.pdbx_seq_one_letter_code
_entity_poly.pdbx_strand_id
1 'polypeptide(L)'
;MQQLYAKLAELLGLYDHMLILNIIVGKIATNLKFYGEVFLSLELIPDALFCTDDVKQALIGLMRDLRGIAMATSSRRTYGFLFDWLYPAHIPLLLKAITIWADTPEVTTPLLKFVAEFVLNKSQRLNFETSSPNGILLFREVSKLIVTYGSIILSLPNRVDMYQFKYKGIWISLTILSRALAGNYVNFGVFEIYGDRALVDAFDIAMRMVLSIPLADILAYRKLSGAYFTFLEIMMKNQIQLILNLDSNSFTFIAGSLESGLKVLDANIKSQVLGAKGSLGVTGKVAAM
;
A
#
# COMPACT_ATOMS: atom_id res chain seq x y z
N MET A 1 33.15 -11.85 -9.80
CA MET A 1 32.63 -13.04 -9.07
C MET A 1 33.74 -13.74 -8.28
N GLN A 2 34.83 -14.22 -8.88
CA GLN A 2 35.92 -14.89 -8.14
C GLN A 2 36.54 -14.05 -7.00
N GLN A 3 36.77 -12.75 -7.18
CA GLN A 3 37.28 -11.86 -6.11
C GLN A 3 36.30 -11.66 -4.94
N LEU A 4 34.98 -11.80 -5.18
CA LEU A 4 33.96 -11.68 -4.14
C LEU A 4 33.92 -12.94 -3.27
N TYR A 5 33.98 -14.12 -3.89
CA TYR A 5 34.06 -15.41 -3.19
C TYR A 5 35.37 -15.55 -2.40
N ALA A 6 36.50 -15.08 -2.92
CA ALA A 6 37.75 -15.06 -2.18
C ALA A 6 37.65 -14.26 -0.88
N LYS A 7 37.02 -13.08 -0.93
CA LYS A 7 36.85 -12.21 0.24
C LYS A 7 35.81 -12.74 1.24
N LEU A 8 34.75 -13.38 0.74
CA LEU A 8 33.73 -14.06 1.58
C LEU A 8 34.26 -15.35 2.21
N ALA A 9 35.15 -16.07 1.52
CA ALA A 9 35.84 -17.25 2.04
C ALA A 9 36.81 -16.89 3.18
N GLU A 10 37.60 -15.82 3.02
CA GLU A 10 38.52 -15.36 4.07
C GLU A 10 37.80 -14.82 5.32
N LEU A 11 36.74 -14.03 5.13
CA LEU A 11 36.07 -13.36 6.26
C LEU A 11 34.99 -14.21 6.95
N LEU A 12 34.32 -15.09 6.21
CA LEU A 12 33.10 -15.76 6.67
C LEU A 12 33.08 -17.27 6.38
N GLY A 13 34.14 -17.84 5.80
CA GLY A 13 34.19 -19.25 5.43
C GLY A 13 33.17 -19.65 4.36
N LEU A 14 32.79 -18.71 3.48
CA LEU A 14 31.78 -18.92 2.44
C LEU A 14 32.44 -19.17 1.08
N TYR A 15 32.60 -20.44 0.73
CA TYR A 15 33.42 -20.86 -0.41
C TYR A 15 32.67 -20.99 -1.73
N ASP A 16 31.35 -21.19 -1.70
CA ASP A 16 30.56 -21.40 -2.91
C ASP A 16 29.15 -20.79 -2.83
N HIS A 17 28.48 -20.77 -3.99
CA HIS A 17 27.12 -20.27 -4.13
C HIS A 17 26.09 -21.06 -3.30
N MET A 18 26.31 -22.37 -3.10
CA MET A 18 25.37 -23.25 -2.39
C MET A 18 25.40 -23.03 -0.88
N LEU A 19 26.58 -22.80 -0.31
CA LEU A 19 26.77 -22.42 1.09
C LEU A 19 26.16 -21.05 1.38
N ILE A 20 26.36 -20.07 0.48
CA ILE A 20 25.70 -18.76 0.60
C ILE A 20 24.18 -18.92 0.56
N LEU A 21 23.67 -19.71 -0.39
CA LEU A 21 22.24 -19.98 -0.51
C LEU A 21 21.71 -20.67 0.76
N ASN A 22 22.40 -21.67 1.30
CA ASN A 22 21.98 -22.38 2.51
C ASN A 22 22.01 -21.51 3.76
N ILE A 23 22.98 -20.60 3.90
CA ILE A 23 22.98 -19.63 5.01
C ILE A 23 21.84 -18.63 4.86
N ILE A 24 21.56 -18.15 3.65
CA ILE A 24 20.44 -17.23 3.39
C ILE A 24 19.11 -17.93 3.66
N VAL A 25 18.91 -19.12 3.11
CA VAL A 25 17.70 -19.93 3.32
C VAL A 25 17.57 -20.33 4.79
N GLY A 26 18.67 -20.68 5.46
CA GLY A 26 18.70 -21.00 6.89
C GLY A 26 18.32 -19.79 7.75
N LYS A 27 18.87 -18.60 7.49
CA LYS A 27 18.46 -17.37 8.16
C LYS A 27 17.00 -17.04 7.90
N ILE A 28 16.54 -17.15 6.66
CA ILE A 28 15.13 -16.92 6.30
C ILE A 28 14.21 -17.91 7.04
N ALA A 29 14.57 -19.20 7.08
CA ALA A 29 13.80 -20.24 7.74
C ALA A 29 13.77 -20.09 9.27
N THR A 30 14.92 -19.78 9.90
CA THR A 30 15.01 -19.50 11.34
C THR A 30 14.23 -18.23 11.69
N ASN A 31 14.35 -17.19 10.88
CA ASN A 31 13.57 -15.96 11.05
C ASN A 31 12.06 -16.24 10.87
N LEU A 32 11.66 -17.04 9.88
CA LEU A 32 10.25 -17.44 9.68
C LEU A 32 9.68 -18.25 10.85
N LYS A 33 10.46 -19.18 11.42
CA LYS A 33 10.05 -19.90 12.64
C LYS A 33 9.90 -18.95 13.83
N PHE A 34 10.86 -18.05 14.02
CA PHE A 34 10.80 -17.03 15.06
C PHE A 34 9.64 -16.04 14.84
N TYR A 35 9.31 -15.70 13.59
CA TYR A 35 8.17 -14.86 13.26
C TYR A 35 6.85 -15.51 13.65
N GLY A 36 6.69 -16.83 13.49
CA GLY A 36 5.50 -17.53 13.96
C GLY A 36 5.31 -17.40 15.48
N GLU A 37 6.38 -17.59 16.25
CA GLU A 37 6.35 -17.44 17.72
C GLU A 37 6.12 -15.99 18.16
N VAL A 38 6.72 -15.02 17.46
CA VAL A 38 6.51 -13.58 17.71
C VAL A 38 5.08 -13.17 17.34
N PHE A 39 4.52 -13.64 16.21
CA PHE A 39 3.14 -13.37 15.83
C PHE A 39 2.16 -13.91 16.87
N LEU A 40 2.32 -15.17 17.28
CA LEU A 40 1.48 -15.79 18.31
C LEU A 40 1.60 -15.06 19.65
N SER A 41 2.81 -14.67 20.04
CA SER A 41 3.05 -13.89 21.26
C SER A 41 2.38 -12.51 21.18
N LEU A 42 2.46 -11.83 20.03
CA LEU A 42 1.86 -10.52 19.80
C LEU A 42 0.33 -10.57 19.70
N GLU A 43 -0.24 -11.64 19.15
CA GLU A 43 -1.69 -11.86 19.07
C GLU A 43 -2.28 -12.12 20.46
N LEU A 44 -1.53 -12.78 21.35
CA LEU A 44 -1.94 -13.09 22.73
C LEU A 44 -1.73 -11.93 23.71
N ILE A 45 -1.02 -10.87 23.33
CA ILE A 45 -0.75 -9.72 24.21
C ILE A 45 -2.00 -8.84 24.36
N PRO A 46 -2.46 -8.58 25.60
CA PRO A 46 -3.54 -7.62 25.88
C PRO A 46 -3.19 -6.22 25.38
N ASP A 47 -4.19 -5.45 24.94
CA ASP A 47 -4.01 -4.12 24.33
C ASP A 47 -3.18 -3.16 25.21
N ALA A 48 -3.25 -3.30 26.54
CA ALA A 48 -2.51 -2.49 27.50
C ALA A 48 -0.98 -2.72 27.48
N LEU A 49 -0.51 -3.92 27.12
CA LEU A 49 0.92 -4.27 27.02
C LEU A 49 1.46 -4.10 25.59
N PHE A 50 0.56 -3.88 24.62
CA PHE A 50 0.91 -3.71 23.22
C PHE A 50 1.64 -2.39 22.93
N CYS A 51 1.59 -1.43 23.86
CA CYS A 51 2.26 -0.12 23.77
C CYS A 51 3.71 -0.12 24.31
N THR A 52 4.28 -1.28 24.67
CA THR A 52 5.66 -1.37 25.16
C THR A 52 6.68 -1.15 24.04
N ASP A 53 7.84 -0.57 24.37
CA ASP A 53 8.89 -0.27 23.36
C ASP A 53 9.45 -1.55 22.73
N ASP A 54 9.49 -2.66 23.48
CA ASP A 54 9.89 -3.98 22.98
C ASP A 54 8.95 -4.48 21.87
N VAL A 55 7.63 -4.39 22.09
CA VAL A 55 6.61 -4.75 21.09
C VAL A 55 6.68 -3.83 19.88
N LYS A 56 6.90 -2.54 20.10
CA LYS A 56 7.08 -1.54 19.04
C LYS A 56 8.25 -1.91 18.12
N GLN A 57 9.44 -2.20 18.67
CA GLN A 57 10.61 -2.57 17.87
C GLN A 57 10.42 -3.92 17.17
N ALA A 58 9.83 -4.90 17.86
CA ALA A 58 9.51 -6.20 17.27
C ALA A 58 8.59 -6.06 16.06
N LEU A 59 7.52 -5.27 16.18
CA LEU A 59 6.56 -5.02 15.10
C LEU A 59 7.22 -4.26 13.92
N ILE A 60 8.07 -3.28 14.21
CA ILE A 60 8.83 -2.55 13.16
C ILE A 60 9.74 -3.51 12.39
N GLY A 61 10.50 -4.36 13.10
CA GLY A 61 11.38 -5.36 12.49
C GLY A 61 10.59 -6.32 11.62
N LEU A 62 9.55 -6.91 12.19
CA LEU A 62 8.63 -7.84 11.53
C LEU A 62 8.06 -7.27 10.22
N MET A 63 7.54 -6.03 10.24
CA MET A 63 6.98 -5.40 9.03
C MET A 63 8.04 -5.12 7.97
N ARG A 64 9.28 -4.77 8.37
CA ARG A 64 10.39 -4.55 7.43
C ARG A 64 10.84 -5.87 6.80
N ASP A 65 10.91 -6.93 7.57
CA ASP A 65 11.33 -8.24 7.11
C ASP A 65 10.27 -8.88 6.22
N LEU A 66 8.99 -8.81 6.60
CA LEU A 66 7.88 -9.24 5.75
C LEU A 66 7.84 -8.46 4.44
N ARG A 67 8.15 -7.16 4.45
CA ARG A 67 8.32 -6.39 3.23
C ARG A 67 9.49 -6.90 2.39
N GLY A 68 10.62 -7.23 3.00
CA GLY A 68 11.76 -7.84 2.29
C GLY A 68 11.38 -9.16 1.63
N ILE A 69 10.68 -10.04 2.36
CA ILE A 69 10.17 -11.31 1.84
C ILE A 69 9.20 -11.06 0.68
N ALA A 70 8.25 -10.14 0.84
CA ALA A 70 7.30 -9.76 -0.21
C ALA A 70 8.01 -9.16 -1.44
N MET A 71 9.13 -8.47 -1.29
CA MET A 71 9.91 -7.99 -2.44
C MET A 71 10.63 -9.12 -3.18
N ALA A 72 11.04 -10.16 -2.47
CA ALA A 72 11.73 -11.33 -3.01
C ALA A 72 10.77 -12.33 -3.67
N THR A 73 9.49 -12.35 -3.29
CA THR A 73 8.47 -13.22 -3.91
C THR A 73 8.01 -12.67 -5.26
N SER A 74 8.72 -13.06 -6.32
CA SER A 74 8.41 -12.68 -7.71
C SER A 74 7.52 -13.68 -8.46
N SER A 75 7.35 -14.90 -7.95
CA SER A 75 6.53 -15.94 -8.58
C SER A 75 5.15 -16.09 -7.92
N ARG A 76 4.15 -16.50 -8.72
CA ARG A 76 2.79 -16.82 -8.23
C ARG A 76 2.83 -17.85 -7.09
N ARG A 77 3.65 -18.90 -7.22
CA ARG A 77 3.77 -19.98 -6.22
C ARG A 77 4.31 -19.46 -4.89
N THR A 78 5.41 -18.71 -4.93
CA THR A 78 6.02 -18.15 -3.71
C THR A 78 5.15 -17.09 -3.06
N TYR A 79 4.42 -16.31 -3.86
CA TYR A 79 3.44 -15.36 -3.34
C TYR A 79 2.25 -16.07 -2.69
N GLY A 80 1.75 -17.14 -3.30
CA GLY A 80 0.69 -17.98 -2.74
C GLY A 80 1.00 -18.47 -1.33
N PHE A 81 2.19 -19.01 -1.10
CA PHE A 81 2.62 -19.43 0.25
C PHE A 81 2.62 -18.28 1.27
N LEU A 82 3.07 -17.08 0.87
CA LEU A 82 3.04 -15.91 1.75
C LEU A 82 1.60 -15.45 2.02
N PHE A 83 0.74 -15.50 1.01
CA PHE A 83 -0.66 -15.13 1.13
C PHE A 83 -1.42 -16.11 2.05
N ASP A 84 -1.25 -17.42 1.85
CA ASP A 84 -1.90 -18.46 2.66
C ASP A 84 -1.40 -18.46 4.11
N TRP A 85 -0.16 -18.04 4.34
CA TRP A 85 0.37 -17.84 5.68
C TRP A 85 -0.23 -16.58 6.34
N LEU A 86 -0.34 -15.48 5.61
CA LEU A 86 -0.81 -14.21 6.16
C LEU A 86 -2.34 -14.19 6.37
N TYR A 87 -3.09 -14.66 5.39
CA TYR A 87 -4.55 -14.68 5.38
C TYR A 87 -5.05 -16.10 5.66
N PRO A 88 -6.00 -16.30 6.59
CA PRO A 88 -6.72 -15.30 7.39
C PRO A 88 -6.09 -15.00 8.76
N ALA A 89 -5.13 -15.83 9.22
CA ALA A 89 -4.71 -15.88 10.62
C ALA A 89 -4.05 -14.58 11.14
N HIS A 90 -3.21 -13.95 10.32
CA HIS A 90 -2.32 -12.87 10.76
C HIS A 90 -2.75 -11.46 10.31
N ILE A 91 -3.79 -11.36 9.47
CA ILE A 91 -4.40 -10.07 9.07
C ILE A 91 -4.97 -9.28 10.27
N PRO A 92 -5.66 -9.89 11.26
CA PRO A 92 -6.16 -9.17 12.43
C PRO A 92 -5.06 -8.44 13.21
N LEU A 93 -3.84 -9.00 13.27
CA LEU A 93 -2.71 -8.33 13.92
C LEU A 93 -2.33 -7.03 13.20
N LEU A 94 -2.38 -7.01 11.86
CA LEU A 94 -2.10 -5.79 11.09
C LEU A 94 -3.12 -4.69 11.36
N LEU A 95 -4.40 -5.07 11.49
CA LEU A 95 -5.47 -4.13 11.83
C LEU A 95 -5.30 -3.59 13.26
N LYS A 96 -5.02 -4.46 14.23
CA LYS A 96 -4.74 -4.08 15.62
C LYS A 96 -3.51 -3.18 15.74
N ALA A 97 -2.45 -3.48 14.99
CA ALA A 97 -1.25 -2.65 14.94
C ALA A 97 -1.54 -1.24 14.43
N ILE A 98 -2.38 -1.10 13.42
CA ILE A 98 -2.77 0.21 12.87
C ILE A 98 -3.66 0.98 13.83
N THR A 99 -4.61 0.34 14.50
CA THR A 99 -5.52 1.05 15.42
C THR A 99 -4.78 1.58 16.64
N ILE A 100 -3.84 0.82 17.18
CA ILE A 100 -3.09 1.18 18.39
C ILE A 100 -1.98 2.20 18.08
N TRP A 101 -1.21 2.00 17.00
CA TRP A 101 -0.01 2.80 16.71
C TRP A 101 -0.22 3.89 15.66
N ALA A 102 -1.47 4.28 15.37
CA ALA A 102 -1.80 5.26 14.33
C ALA A 102 -1.08 6.61 14.49
N ASP A 103 -0.77 7.01 15.73
CA ASP A 103 -0.09 8.24 16.09
C ASP A 103 1.44 8.19 15.91
N THR A 104 1.99 7.00 15.69
CA THR A 104 3.42 6.72 15.69
C THR A 104 3.89 6.35 14.28
N PRO A 105 4.41 7.31 13.48
CA PRO A 105 4.77 7.09 12.08
C PRO A 105 5.89 6.06 11.89
N GLU A 106 6.65 5.75 12.93
CA GLU A 106 7.72 4.76 12.94
C GLU A 106 7.21 3.33 12.74
N VAL A 107 6.00 3.03 13.23
CA VAL A 107 5.36 1.71 13.13
C VAL A 107 4.43 1.66 11.92
N THR A 108 3.64 2.71 11.70
CA THR A 108 2.67 2.76 10.58
C THR A 108 3.39 2.82 9.23
N THR A 109 4.53 3.53 9.11
CA THR A 109 5.25 3.62 7.83
C THR A 109 5.73 2.26 7.33
N PRO A 110 6.46 1.43 8.10
CA PRO A 110 6.85 0.08 7.69
C PRO A 110 5.65 -0.80 7.33
N LEU A 111 4.59 -0.76 8.13
CA LEU A 111 3.39 -1.57 7.91
C LEU A 111 2.70 -1.19 6.60
N LEU A 112 2.42 0.09 6.37
CA LEU A 112 1.82 0.55 5.12
C LEU A 112 2.71 0.27 3.91
N LYS A 113 4.04 0.37 4.06
CA LYS A 113 4.98 -0.01 3.00
C LYS A 113 4.99 -1.51 2.72
N PHE A 114 4.81 -2.35 3.74
CA PHE A 114 4.63 -3.78 3.56
C PHE A 114 3.36 -4.04 2.75
N VAL A 115 2.23 -3.47 3.16
CA VAL A 115 0.94 -3.63 2.45
C VAL A 115 1.03 -3.10 1.01
N ALA A 116 1.68 -1.96 0.79
CA ALA A 116 1.92 -1.40 -0.54
C ALA A 116 2.74 -2.34 -1.42
N GLU A 117 3.69 -3.06 -0.84
CA GLU A 117 4.44 -4.07 -1.56
C GLU A 117 3.59 -5.32 -1.77
N PHE A 118 2.88 -5.81 -0.77
CA PHE A 118 2.05 -7.02 -0.84
C PHE A 118 1.01 -6.95 -1.97
N VAL A 119 0.38 -5.79 -2.12
CA VAL A 119 -0.65 -5.49 -3.14
C VAL A 119 -0.08 -5.21 -4.53
N LEU A 120 1.24 -5.05 -4.67
CA LEU A 120 1.86 -4.78 -5.95
C LEU A 120 1.87 -6.04 -6.83
N ASN A 121 1.22 -5.97 -8.01
CA ASN A 121 1.32 -7.02 -9.02
C ASN A 121 2.64 -6.95 -9.80
N LYS A 122 3.75 -7.27 -9.13
CA LYS A 122 5.06 -7.36 -9.76
C LYS A 122 5.17 -8.69 -10.51
N SER A 123 5.58 -8.64 -11.78
CA SER A 123 5.83 -9.83 -12.61
C SER A 123 4.63 -10.79 -12.71
N GLN A 124 3.40 -10.27 -12.69
CA GLN A 124 2.17 -11.08 -12.74
C GLN A 124 2.04 -12.10 -11.59
N ARG A 125 2.66 -11.83 -10.44
CA ARG A 125 2.57 -12.72 -9.27
C ARG A 125 1.17 -12.77 -8.64
N LEU A 126 0.38 -11.71 -8.80
CA LEU A 126 -1.02 -11.63 -8.33
C LEU A 126 -1.99 -12.16 -9.39
N ASN A 127 -1.59 -13.16 -10.17
CA ASN A 127 -2.49 -13.81 -11.10
C ASN A 127 -3.27 -14.93 -10.39
N PHE A 128 -4.29 -14.55 -9.63
CA PHE A 128 -5.23 -15.50 -9.05
C PHE A 128 -6.04 -16.18 -10.17
N GLU A 129 -6.41 -17.44 -9.96
CA GLU A 129 -7.36 -18.09 -10.86
C GLU A 129 -8.68 -17.32 -10.83
N THR A 130 -9.34 -17.20 -11.99
CA THR A 130 -10.65 -16.54 -12.13
C THR A 130 -11.73 -17.15 -11.23
N SER A 131 -11.53 -18.39 -10.81
CA SER A 131 -12.38 -19.14 -9.88
C SER A 131 -12.06 -18.86 -8.40
N SER A 132 -10.96 -18.19 -8.09
CA SER A 132 -10.48 -17.99 -6.72
C SER A 132 -11.01 -16.67 -6.12
N PRO A 133 -11.59 -16.69 -4.91
CA PRO A 133 -12.03 -15.48 -4.22
C PRO A 133 -10.86 -14.65 -3.65
N ASN A 134 -9.61 -15.14 -3.75
CA ASN A 134 -8.46 -14.56 -3.05
C ASN A 134 -8.18 -13.10 -3.44
N GLY A 135 -8.41 -12.72 -4.70
CA GLY A 135 -8.27 -11.33 -5.13
C GLY A 135 -9.26 -10.39 -4.45
N ILE A 136 -10.52 -10.82 -4.34
CA ILE A 136 -11.60 -10.06 -3.67
C ILE A 136 -11.29 -9.94 -2.18
N LEU A 137 -10.90 -11.06 -1.53
CA LEU A 137 -10.55 -11.09 -0.11
C LEU A 137 -9.37 -10.17 0.19
N LEU A 138 -8.31 -10.21 -0.63
CA LEU A 138 -7.16 -9.32 -0.50
C LEU A 138 -7.58 -7.85 -0.56
N PHE A 139 -8.39 -7.47 -1.56
CA PHE A 139 -8.84 -6.08 -1.69
C PHE A 139 -9.72 -5.66 -0.51
N ARG A 140 -10.59 -6.55 -0.01
CA ARG A 140 -11.45 -6.26 1.14
C ARG A 140 -10.64 -5.96 2.39
N GLU A 141 -9.60 -6.75 2.68
CA GLU A 141 -8.73 -6.50 3.85
C GLU A 141 -7.89 -5.22 3.68
N VAL A 142 -7.42 -4.94 2.46
CA VAL A 142 -6.72 -3.69 2.14
C VAL A 142 -7.63 -2.47 2.29
N SER A 143 -8.88 -2.56 1.85
CA SER A 143 -9.88 -1.50 2.01
C SER A 143 -10.14 -1.22 3.49
N LYS A 144 -10.43 -2.24 4.30
CA LYS A 144 -10.62 -2.10 5.75
C LYS A 144 -9.44 -1.40 6.41
N LEU A 145 -8.22 -1.80 6.02
CA LEU A 145 -6.98 -1.23 6.53
C LEU A 145 -6.85 0.26 6.22
N ILE A 146 -7.10 0.65 4.96
CA ILE A 146 -7.05 2.04 4.52
C ILE A 146 -8.13 2.89 5.20
N VAL A 147 -9.36 2.37 5.33
CA VAL A 147 -10.48 3.08 5.98
C VAL A 147 -10.20 3.32 7.45
N THR A 148 -9.70 2.30 8.15
CA THR A 148 -9.33 2.40 9.58
C THR A 148 -8.24 3.43 9.77
N TYR A 149 -7.16 3.33 9.00
CA TYR A 149 -6.04 4.25 9.08
C TYR A 149 -6.43 5.69 8.72
N GLY A 150 -7.14 5.87 7.60
CA GLY A 150 -7.55 7.19 7.12
C GLY A 150 -8.49 7.91 8.09
N SER A 151 -9.42 7.18 8.71
CA SER A 151 -10.35 7.76 9.70
C SER A 151 -9.62 8.27 10.94
N ILE A 152 -8.60 7.53 11.40
CA ILE A 152 -7.79 7.95 12.55
C ILE A 152 -6.90 9.15 12.17
N ILE A 153 -6.24 9.12 11.00
CA ILE A 153 -5.39 10.24 10.57
C ILE A 153 -6.16 11.54 10.34
N LEU A 154 -7.39 11.45 9.84
CA LEU A 154 -8.22 12.62 9.63
C LEU A 154 -8.71 13.23 10.96
N SER A 155 -8.86 12.42 12.01
CA SER A 155 -9.26 12.90 13.34
C SER A 155 -8.10 13.39 14.21
N LEU A 156 -6.85 13.07 13.85
CA LEU A 156 -5.67 13.52 14.59
C LEU A 156 -5.44 15.04 14.43
N PRO A 157 -5.13 15.77 15.52
CA PRO A 157 -4.87 17.21 15.47
C PRO A 157 -3.59 17.51 14.69
N ASN A 158 -3.58 18.64 13.97
CA ASN A 158 -2.43 19.07 13.18
C ASN A 158 -1.22 19.36 14.10
N ARG A 159 -0.17 18.55 13.99
CA ARG A 159 1.12 18.73 14.70
C ARG A 159 2.14 19.46 13.84
N VAL A 160 3.20 19.98 14.49
CA VAL A 160 4.28 20.79 13.90
C VAL A 160 4.95 20.09 12.70
N ASP A 161 5.06 18.75 12.72
CA ASP A 161 5.62 17.95 11.62
C ASP A 161 4.55 17.27 10.75
N MET A 162 3.68 18.05 10.10
CA MET A 162 2.59 17.54 9.26
C MET A 162 3.06 16.53 8.19
N TYR A 163 4.25 16.72 7.63
CA TYR A 163 4.76 15.80 6.61
C TYR A 163 5.00 14.39 7.14
N GLN A 164 5.67 14.24 8.28
CA GLN A 164 6.04 12.92 8.79
C GLN A 164 4.84 12.15 9.35
N PHE A 165 3.94 12.85 10.04
CA PHE A 165 2.81 12.24 10.73
C PHE A 165 1.58 12.07 9.83
N LYS A 166 1.32 13.02 8.91
CA LYS A 166 0.10 13.03 8.10
C LYS A 166 0.39 12.71 6.64
N TYR A 167 1.19 13.52 5.96
CA TYR A 167 1.36 13.40 4.50
C TYR A 167 2.07 12.12 4.09
N LYS A 168 3.06 11.68 4.89
CA LYS A 168 3.81 10.46 4.61
C LYS A 168 2.92 9.22 4.60
N GLY A 169 2.04 9.14 5.59
CA GLY A 169 1.02 8.11 5.68
C GLY A 169 0.08 8.13 4.49
N ILE A 170 -0.49 9.31 4.21
CA ILE A 170 -1.49 9.49 3.15
C ILE A 170 -0.94 9.08 1.78
N TRP A 171 0.26 9.52 1.39
CA TRP A 171 0.77 9.15 0.06
C TRP A 171 1.04 7.64 -0.06
N ILE A 172 1.45 6.97 1.02
CA ILE A 172 1.62 5.51 1.01
C ILE A 172 0.25 4.85 0.86
N SER A 173 -0.78 5.29 1.58
CA SER A 173 -2.14 4.78 1.46
C SER A 173 -2.73 4.97 0.06
N LEU A 174 -2.53 6.14 -0.55
CA LEU A 174 -2.90 6.39 -1.95
C LEU A 174 -2.16 5.45 -2.91
N THR A 175 -0.88 5.16 -2.61
CA THR A 175 -0.08 4.22 -3.40
C THR A 175 -0.61 2.79 -3.26
N ILE A 176 -1.02 2.35 -2.06
CA ILE A 176 -1.63 1.05 -1.83
C ILE A 176 -2.89 0.92 -2.69
N LEU A 177 -3.80 1.88 -2.59
CA LEU A 177 -5.07 1.85 -3.33
C LEU A 177 -4.85 1.87 -4.85
N SER A 178 -3.94 2.73 -5.32
CA SER A 178 -3.54 2.79 -6.73
C SER A 178 -3.02 1.45 -7.24
N ARG A 179 -2.11 0.81 -6.49
CA ARG A 179 -1.56 -0.51 -6.85
C ARG A 179 -2.62 -1.60 -6.84
N ALA A 180 -3.56 -1.54 -5.90
CA ALA A 180 -4.66 -2.51 -5.80
C ALA A 180 -5.56 -2.45 -7.03
N LEU A 181 -5.90 -1.23 -7.44
CA LEU A 181 -6.79 -0.94 -8.57
C LEU A 181 -6.12 -1.23 -9.92
N ALA A 182 -4.83 -0.90 -10.07
CA ALA A 182 -4.06 -1.15 -11.30
C ALA A 182 -3.55 -2.60 -11.40
N GLY A 183 -3.69 -3.40 -10.35
CA GLY A 183 -3.13 -4.75 -10.27
C GLY A 183 -3.85 -5.78 -11.14
N ASN A 184 -5.05 -5.48 -11.65
CA ASN A 184 -5.89 -6.34 -12.51
C ASN A 184 -6.18 -7.73 -11.95
N TYR A 185 -6.05 -7.93 -10.64
CA TYR A 185 -6.27 -9.22 -9.98
C TYR A 185 -7.66 -9.33 -9.32
N VAL A 186 -8.49 -8.30 -9.45
CA VAL A 186 -9.87 -8.24 -8.93
C VAL A 186 -10.76 -7.63 -9.98
N ASN A 187 -11.93 -8.24 -10.21
CA ASN A 187 -12.99 -7.60 -10.98
C ASN A 187 -13.84 -6.76 -10.03
N PHE A 188 -13.72 -5.44 -10.11
CA PHE A 188 -14.41 -4.51 -9.23
C PHE A 188 -15.93 -4.47 -9.43
N GLY A 189 -16.44 -4.88 -10.60
CA GLY A 189 -17.89 -5.00 -10.83
C GLY A 189 -18.55 -6.05 -9.93
N VAL A 190 -17.78 -6.98 -9.36
CA VAL A 190 -18.27 -7.94 -8.39
C VAL A 190 -18.68 -7.25 -7.08
N PHE A 191 -18.02 -6.17 -6.65
CA PHE A 191 -18.42 -5.46 -5.42
C PHE A 191 -19.82 -4.84 -5.54
N GLU A 192 -20.15 -4.30 -6.72
CA GLU A 192 -21.48 -3.71 -6.98
C GLU A 192 -22.58 -4.77 -6.97
N ILE A 193 -22.33 -5.95 -7.56
CA ILE A 193 -23.31 -7.04 -7.63
C ILE A 193 -23.58 -7.65 -6.24
N TYR A 194 -22.54 -7.77 -5.41
CA TYR A 194 -22.64 -8.36 -4.07
C TYR A 194 -23.03 -7.32 -2.99
N GLY A 195 -23.18 -6.05 -3.37
CA GLY A 195 -23.50 -4.96 -2.44
C GLY A 195 -22.39 -4.67 -1.42
N ASP A 196 -21.14 -5.04 -1.72
CA ASP A 196 -20.00 -4.80 -0.83
C ASP A 196 -19.49 -3.36 -1.03
N ARG A 197 -19.58 -2.58 0.05
CA ARG A 197 -19.19 -1.16 0.07
C ARG A 197 -17.69 -0.92 0.22
N ALA A 198 -16.87 -1.97 0.34
CA ALA A 198 -15.43 -1.86 0.54
C ALA A 198 -14.73 -0.97 -0.51
N LEU A 199 -15.15 -1.03 -1.77
CA LEU A 199 -14.57 -0.18 -2.82
C LEU A 199 -14.93 1.29 -2.63
N VAL A 200 -16.22 1.57 -2.40
CA VAL A 200 -16.75 2.93 -2.24
C VAL A 200 -16.17 3.59 -0.99
N ASP A 201 -16.13 2.87 0.13
CA ASP A 201 -15.62 3.39 1.40
C ASP A 201 -14.10 3.69 1.32
N ALA A 202 -13.33 2.85 0.59
CA ALA A 202 -11.91 3.11 0.33
C ALA A 202 -11.68 4.34 -0.56
N PHE A 203 -12.56 4.59 -1.54
CA PHE A 203 -12.47 5.80 -2.35
C PHE A 203 -12.86 7.06 -1.58
N ASP A 204 -13.94 7.02 -0.80
CA ASP A 204 -14.39 8.16 0.02
C ASP A 204 -13.30 8.59 1.01
N ILE A 205 -12.72 7.64 1.76
CA ILE A 205 -11.64 7.96 2.69
C ILE A 205 -10.38 8.49 1.98
N ALA A 206 -10.04 7.93 0.81
CA ALA A 206 -8.90 8.39 0.01
C ALA A 206 -9.09 9.83 -0.49
N MET A 207 -10.30 10.16 -0.92
CA MET A 207 -10.67 11.51 -1.32
C MET A 207 -10.62 12.49 -0.15
N ARG A 208 -11.19 12.13 1.01
CA ARG A 208 -11.10 12.96 2.21
C ARG A 208 -9.65 13.19 2.66
N MET A 209 -8.79 12.16 2.58
CA MET A 209 -7.36 12.29 2.86
C MET A 209 -6.66 13.26 1.91
N VAL A 210 -6.94 13.19 0.62
CA VAL A 210 -6.41 14.10 -0.40
C VAL A 210 -6.86 15.54 -0.16
N LEU A 211 -8.16 15.76 0.05
CA LEU A 211 -8.75 17.09 0.26
C LEU A 211 -8.29 17.73 1.56
N SER A 212 -7.81 16.94 2.52
CA SER A 212 -7.22 17.44 3.77
C SER A 212 -5.83 18.09 3.60
N ILE A 213 -5.21 17.95 2.42
CA ILE A 213 -3.87 18.48 2.13
C ILE A 213 -3.98 19.70 1.19
N PRO A 214 -3.41 20.86 1.55
CA PRO A 214 -3.34 22.01 0.65
C PRO A 214 -2.60 21.67 -0.65
N LEU A 215 -3.10 22.19 -1.79
CA LEU A 215 -2.48 21.94 -3.10
C LEU A 215 -1.01 22.36 -3.15
N ALA A 216 -0.64 23.43 -2.44
CA ALA A 216 0.75 23.89 -2.33
C ALA A 216 1.68 22.80 -1.77
N ASP A 217 1.24 22.08 -0.74
CA ASP A 217 2.01 21.00 -0.12
C ASP A 217 2.07 19.76 -1.02
N ILE A 218 0.97 19.44 -1.71
CA ILE A 218 0.94 18.33 -2.69
C ILE A 218 2.01 18.54 -3.75
N LEU A 219 2.12 19.76 -4.29
CA LEU A 219 3.08 20.08 -5.34
C LEU A 219 4.52 20.25 -4.81
N ALA A 220 4.69 20.70 -3.56
CA ALA A 220 6.01 20.82 -2.94
C ALA A 220 6.70 19.46 -2.71
N TYR A 221 5.94 18.42 -2.32
CA TYR A 221 6.49 17.11 -2.02
C TYR A 221 6.39 16.14 -3.21
N ARG A 222 7.52 15.90 -3.90
CA ARG A 222 7.58 15.03 -5.10
C ARG A 222 6.93 13.64 -4.94
N LYS A 223 7.11 12.98 -3.79
CA LYS A 223 6.53 11.65 -3.52
C LYS A 223 5.01 11.70 -3.35
N LEU A 224 4.50 12.74 -2.69
CA LEU A 224 3.08 12.96 -2.49
C LEU A 224 2.42 13.33 -3.82
N SER A 225 3.02 14.25 -4.57
CA SER A 225 2.60 14.64 -5.92
C SER A 225 2.46 13.42 -6.84
N GLY A 226 3.50 12.57 -6.92
CA GLY A 226 3.47 11.36 -7.74
C GLY A 226 2.36 10.38 -7.32
N ALA A 227 2.20 10.13 -6.02
CA ALA A 227 1.13 9.25 -5.52
C ALA A 227 -0.26 9.83 -5.80
N TYR A 228 -0.44 11.14 -5.64
CA TYR A 228 -1.68 11.85 -5.90
C TYR A 228 -2.11 11.78 -7.37
N PHE A 229 -1.22 12.11 -8.30
CA PHE A 229 -1.56 12.08 -9.73
C PHE A 229 -1.76 10.66 -10.26
N THR A 230 -0.99 9.69 -9.76
CA THR A 230 -1.22 8.26 -10.07
C THR A 230 -2.61 7.83 -9.59
N PHE A 231 -2.99 8.21 -8.38
CA PHE A 231 -4.30 7.89 -7.82
C PHE A 231 -5.44 8.54 -8.63
N LEU A 232 -5.32 9.82 -8.96
CA LEU A 232 -6.30 10.52 -9.79
C LEU A 232 -6.47 9.86 -11.16
N GLU A 233 -5.38 9.49 -11.83
CA GLU A 233 -5.45 8.80 -13.13
C GLU A 233 -6.25 7.49 -13.02
N ILE A 234 -6.00 6.71 -11.98
CA ILE A 234 -6.66 5.40 -11.79
C ILE A 234 -8.13 5.59 -11.39
N MET A 235 -8.44 6.55 -10.53
CA MET A 235 -9.83 6.93 -10.22
C MET A 235 -10.60 7.29 -11.49
N MET A 236 -10.01 8.14 -12.33
CA MET A 236 -10.61 8.59 -13.60
C MET A 236 -10.76 7.45 -14.61
N LYS A 237 -9.98 6.37 -14.52
CA LYS A 237 -10.15 5.19 -15.39
C LYS A 237 -11.24 4.24 -14.90
N ASN A 238 -11.31 4.02 -13.58
CA ASN A 238 -12.13 2.95 -13.01
C ASN A 238 -13.52 3.41 -12.56
N GLN A 239 -13.68 4.66 -12.11
CA GLN A 239 -14.88 5.13 -11.41
C GLN A 239 -15.18 6.61 -11.71
N ILE A 240 -15.39 6.94 -13.00
CA ILE A 240 -15.73 8.31 -13.45
C ILE A 240 -17.03 8.81 -12.79
N GLN A 241 -18.00 7.92 -12.57
CA GLN A 241 -19.29 8.25 -11.97
C GLN A 241 -19.18 8.81 -10.55
N LEU A 242 -18.23 8.30 -9.75
CA LEU A 242 -17.96 8.81 -8.40
C LEU A 242 -17.40 10.24 -8.42
N ILE A 243 -16.68 10.61 -9.48
CA ILE A 243 -16.09 11.95 -9.64
C ILE A 243 -17.13 12.95 -10.13
N LEU A 244 -18.05 12.52 -10.99
CA LEU A 244 -19.16 13.34 -11.47
C LEU A 244 -20.16 13.69 -10.35
N ASN A 245 -20.23 12.87 -9.30
CA ASN A 245 -21.07 13.10 -8.12
C ASN A 245 -20.36 13.89 -7.00
N LEU A 246 -19.12 14.34 -7.20
CA LEU A 246 -18.43 15.19 -6.22
C LEU A 246 -19.04 16.59 -6.18
N ASP A 247 -18.94 17.24 -5.02
CA ASP A 247 -19.32 18.63 -4.85
C ASP A 247 -18.47 19.56 -5.72
N SER A 248 -19.05 20.69 -6.14
CA SER A 248 -18.41 21.62 -7.08
C SER A 248 -17.03 22.11 -6.59
N ASN A 249 -16.83 22.23 -5.27
CA ASN A 249 -15.55 22.66 -4.71
C ASN A 249 -14.46 21.59 -4.85
N SER A 250 -14.77 20.33 -4.54
CA SER A 250 -13.86 19.20 -4.76
C SER A 250 -13.53 19.01 -6.25
N PHE A 251 -14.50 19.19 -7.13
CA PHE A 251 -14.28 19.12 -8.57
C PHE A 251 -13.35 20.24 -9.07
N THR A 252 -13.57 21.49 -8.64
CA THR A 252 -12.69 22.61 -8.97
C THR A 252 -11.27 22.41 -8.42
N PHE A 253 -11.14 21.84 -7.22
CA PHE A 253 -9.84 21.51 -6.66
C PHE A 253 -9.08 20.49 -7.53
N ILE A 254 -9.75 19.41 -7.99
CA ILE A 254 -9.16 18.40 -8.87
C ILE A 254 -8.84 18.98 -10.25
N ALA A 255 -9.72 19.79 -10.82
CA ALA A 255 -9.47 20.43 -12.10
C ALA A 255 -8.26 21.38 -12.03
N GLY A 256 -8.18 22.21 -10.99
CA GLY A 256 -7.06 23.11 -10.74
C GLY A 256 -5.75 22.38 -10.42
N SER A 257 -5.81 21.24 -9.73
CA SER A 257 -4.64 20.40 -9.47
C SER A 257 -4.12 19.73 -10.73
N LEU A 258 -4.99 19.27 -11.64
CA LEU A 258 -4.60 18.73 -12.96
C LEU A 258 -3.97 19.80 -13.84
N GLU A 259 -4.49 21.04 -13.83
CA GLU A 259 -3.88 22.14 -14.58
C GLU A 259 -2.50 22.51 -14.01
N SER A 260 -2.38 22.59 -12.69
CA SER A 260 -1.12 22.88 -12.01
C SER A 260 -0.12 21.73 -12.16
N GLY A 261 -0.57 20.48 -12.24
CA GLY A 261 0.22 19.29 -12.48
C GLY A 261 0.89 19.26 -13.86
N LEU A 262 0.26 19.83 -14.89
CA LEU A 262 0.87 19.98 -16.23
C LEU A 262 2.07 20.94 -16.24
N LYS A 263 2.08 21.91 -15.31
CA LYS A 263 3.16 22.89 -15.17
C LYS A 263 4.38 22.31 -14.43
N VAL A 264 4.23 21.16 -13.75
CA VAL A 264 5.33 20.46 -13.07
C VAL A 264 6.27 19.81 -14.10
N LEU A 265 7.59 19.93 -13.90
CA LEU A 265 8.62 19.46 -14.84
C LEU A 265 8.73 17.92 -14.98
N ASP A 266 8.15 17.15 -14.06
CA ASP A 266 8.27 15.69 -14.04
C ASP A 266 7.47 15.03 -15.18
N ALA A 267 8.17 14.41 -16.13
CA ALA A 267 7.58 13.74 -17.30
C ALA A 267 6.59 12.63 -16.93
N ASN A 268 6.83 11.91 -15.83
CA ASN A 268 5.93 10.88 -15.33
C ASN A 268 4.60 11.48 -14.84
N ILE A 269 4.65 12.60 -14.11
CA ILE A 269 3.46 13.32 -13.64
C ILE A 269 2.68 13.88 -14.83
N LYS A 270 3.36 14.43 -15.84
CA LYS A 270 2.71 14.88 -17.08
C LYS A 270 1.97 13.74 -17.79
N SER A 271 2.59 12.56 -17.92
CA SER A 271 1.95 11.39 -18.52
C SER A 271 0.69 10.98 -17.75
N GLN A 272 0.75 10.96 -16.41
CA GLN A 272 -0.37 10.57 -15.56
C GLN A 272 -1.53 11.59 -15.65
N VAL A 273 -1.20 12.89 -15.63
CA VAL A 273 -2.18 13.97 -15.78
C VAL A 273 -2.82 13.97 -17.17
N LEU A 274 -2.06 13.69 -18.22
CA LEU A 274 -2.59 13.53 -19.58
C LEU A 274 -3.49 12.30 -19.69
N GLY A 275 -3.12 11.18 -19.05
CA GLY A 275 -3.96 9.99 -18.94
C GLY A 275 -5.29 10.29 -18.26
N ALA A 276 -5.26 10.99 -17.13
CA ALA A 276 -6.45 11.42 -16.40
C ALA A 276 -7.36 12.34 -17.24
N LYS A 277 -6.78 13.34 -17.92
CA LYS A 277 -7.52 14.22 -18.84
C LYS A 277 -8.09 13.48 -20.05
N GLY A 278 -7.35 12.50 -20.59
CA GLY A 278 -7.81 11.66 -21.69
C GLY A 278 -9.06 10.87 -21.31
N SER A 279 -9.08 10.26 -20.12
CA SER A 279 -10.26 9.57 -19.60
C SER A 279 -11.48 10.49 -19.46
N LEU A 280 -11.29 11.71 -18.95
CA LEU A 280 -12.35 12.75 -18.89
C LEU A 280 -12.87 13.17 -20.27
N GLY A 281 -11.97 13.34 -21.25
CA GLY A 281 -12.31 13.77 -22.61
C GLY A 281 -13.06 12.70 -23.42
N VAL A 282 -12.82 11.41 -23.15
CA VAL A 282 -13.56 10.31 -23.78
C VAL A 282 -15.00 10.28 -23.29
N THR A 283 -15.27 10.53 -22.00
CA THR A 283 -16.64 10.56 -21.46
C THR A 283 -17.41 11.81 -21.88
N GLY A 284 -16.74 12.95 -22.08
CA GLY A 284 -17.39 14.16 -22.60
C GLY A 284 -17.97 14.00 -24.03
N LYS A 285 -17.43 13.06 -24.82
CA LYS A 285 -18.04 12.68 -26.11
C LYS A 285 -19.17 11.67 -25.97
N VAL A 286 -19.16 10.83 -24.94
CA VAL A 286 -20.20 9.82 -24.68
C VAL A 286 -21.41 10.43 -23.97
N ALA A 287 -21.24 11.51 -23.19
CA ALA A 287 -22.34 12.27 -22.59
C ALA A 287 -22.98 13.30 -23.56
N ALA A 288 -22.42 13.45 -24.77
CA ALA A 288 -22.93 14.32 -25.83
C ALA A 288 -23.55 13.53 -27.01
N MET A 289 -23.75 12.21 -26.82
CA MET A 289 -24.58 11.33 -27.65
C MET A 289 -25.74 10.80 -26.82
#